data_AF-A0ABD5J2D5-F1
#
_entry.id   AF-A0ABD5J2D5-F1
#
_cell.length_a   1.000
_cell.length_b   1.000
_cell.length_c   1.000
_cell.angle_alpha   90.00
_cell.angle_beta   90.00
_cell.angle_gamma   90.00
#
_symmetry.space_group_name_H-M   'P 1'
#
loop_
_entity.id
_entity.type
_entity.pdbx_description
1 polymer ?
#
loop_
_entity_poly.entity_id
_entity_poly.type
_entity_poly.pdbx_seq_one_letter_code
_entity_poly.pdbx_strand_id
1 'polypeptide(L)'
;MSDARTPAQIEADIARRRQELAVTLDEIGVRVHPKTIIGDAKAKAASAVDRTAGRAYVSANRVVAGVRGQLVSEEGQPRMERIVPVALAVAGLVGLFALSARSSRSAKASCSSRCSKRRR
;
A
#
# COMPACT_ATOMS: atom_id res chain seq x y z
N MET A 1 35.26 39.25 34.44
CA MET A 1 34.47 40.38 33.90
C MET A 1 34.90 40.59 32.47
N SER A 2 33.90 40.65 31.59
CA SER A 2 33.89 41.09 30.19
C SER A 2 35.22 41.23 29.46
N ASP A 3 35.67 40.15 28.82
CA ASP A 3 36.34 40.27 27.53
C ASP A 3 35.27 40.77 26.55
N ALA A 4 35.05 42.09 26.56
CA ALA A 4 34.11 42.74 25.67
C ALA A 4 34.69 42.59 24.27
N ARG A 5 34.18 41.59 23.54
CA ARG A 5 34.53 41.38 22.12
C ARG A 5 34.40 42.71 21.43
N THR A 6 35.48 43.12 20.77
CA THR A 6 35.48 44.41 20.10
C THR A 6 34.44 44.37 18.98
N PRO A 7 33.80 45.51 18.67
CA PRO A 7 32.80 45.56 17.60
C PRO A 7 33.31 44.96 16.28
N ALA A 8 34.59 45.21 15.95
CA ALA A 8 35.26 44.64 14.79
C ALA A 8 35.39 43.10 14.84
N GLN A 9 35.61 42.52 16.02
CA GLN A 9 35.63 41.07 16.18
C GLN A 9 34.24 40.45 16.00
N ILE A 10 33.20 41.11 16.50
CA ILE A 10 31.81 40.64 16.35
C ILE A 10 31.40 40.66 14.87
N GLU A 11 31.75 41.71 14.12
CA GLU A 11 31.50 41.77 12.67
C GLU A 11 32.26 40.69 11.89
N ALA A 12 33.53 40.46 12.23
CA ALA A 12 34.33 39.40 11.63
C ALA A 12 33.75 38.00 11.90
N ASP A 13 33.24 37.77 13.11
CA ASP A 13 32.64 36.50 13.52
C ASP A 13 31.28 36.28 12.84
N ILE A 14 30.46 37.33 12.71
CA ILE A 14 29.17 37.27 11.99
C ILE A 14 29.40 36.96 10.51
N ALA A 15 30.37 37.61 9.87
CA ALA A 15 30.69 37.34 8.46
C ALA A 15 31.14 35.88 8.26
N ARG A 16 31.99 35.38 9.16
CA ARG A 16 32.46 33.99 9.15
C ARG A 16 31.31 33.00 9.35
N ARG A 17 30.42 33.23 10.32
CA ARG A 17 29.26 32.36 10.56
C ARG A 17 28.26 32.37 9.39
N ARG A 18 28.06 33.51 8.73
CA ARG A 18 27.18 33.58 7.55
C ARG A 18 27.71 32.74 6.38
N GLN A 19 29.03 32.73 6.18
CA GLN A 19 29.66 31.89 5.15
C GLN A 19 29.52 30.39 5.47
N GLU A 20 29.72 29.99 6.72
CA GLU A 20 29.57 28.60 7.16
C GLU A 20 28.12 28.09 7.02
N LEU A 21 27.14 28.94 7.35
CA LEU A 21 25.71 28.62 7.18
C LEU A 21 25.31 28.52 5.71
N ALA A 22 25.85 29.35 4.82
CA ALA A 22 25.53 29.29 3.39
C ALA A 22 25.94 27.94 2.78
N VAL A 23 27.11 27.43 3.15
CA VAL A 23 27.58 26.10 2.72
C VAL A 23 26.65 24.99 3.24
N THR A 24 26.26 25.07 4.50
CA THR A 24 25.36 24.07 5.12
C THR A 24 23.94 24.11 4.54
N LEU A 25 23.43 25.31 4.24
CA LEU A 25 22.10 25.49 3.64
C LEU A 25 22.05 25.00 2.20
N ASP A 26 23.14 25.13 1.44
CA ASP A 26 23.23 24.55 0.09
C ASP A 26 23.19 23.02 0.15
N GLU A 27 23.94 22.41 1.07
CA GLU A 27 23.91 20.95 1.27
C GLU A 27 22.51 20.43 1.69
N ILE A 28 21.84 21.12 2.62
CA ILE A 28 20.48 20.77 3.05
C ILE A 28 19.47 21.06 1.93
N GLY A 29 19.63 22.16 1.20
CA GLY A 29 18.72 22.59 0.13
C GLY A 29 18.66 21.58 -1.02
N VAL A 30 19.79 20.99 -1.42
CA VAL A 30 19.86 19.95 -2.45
C VAL A 30 19.16 18.66 -2.00
N ARG A 31 19.32 18.26 -0.73
CA ARG A 31 18.72 17.02 -0.19
C ARG A 31 17.23 17.14 0.11
N VAL A 32 16.76 18.33 0.49
CA VAL A 32 15.36 18.58 0.87
C VAL A 32 14.55 19.14 -0.29
N HIS A 33 15.11 19.20 -1.50
CA HIS A 33 14.40 19.70 -2.68
C HIS A 33 13.07 18.91 -2.82
N PRO A 34 11.89 19.57 -2.82
CA PRO A 34 10.59 18.89 -2.81
C PRO A 34 10.42 17.83 -3.90
N LYS A 35 11.07 18.02 -5.05
CA LYS A 35 11.05 17.04 -6.15
C LYS A 35 11.72 15.72 -5.77
N THR A 36 12.81 15.76 -4.99
CA THR A 36 13.53 14.57 -4.52
C THR A 36 12.74 13.84 -3.44
N ILE A 37 12.17 14.56 -2.47
CA ILE A 37 11.36 13.95 -1.40
C ILE A 37 10.13 13.23 -1.97
N ILE A 38 9.41 13.87 -2.89
CA ILE A 38 8.24 13.27 -3.54
C ILE A 38 8.66 12.07 -4.40
N GLY A 39 9.80 12.17 -5.11
CA GLY A 39 10.37 11.07 -5.88
C GLY A 39 10.67 9.84 -5.03
N ASP A 40 11.39 10.03 -3.91
CA ASP A 40 11.76 8.95 -2.99
C ASP A 40 10.54 8.32 -2.31
N ALA A 41 9.55 9.13 -1.93
CA ALA A 41 8.29 8.64 -1.37
C ALA A 41 7.52 7.76 -2.37
N LYS A 42 7.42 8.21 -3.62
CA LYS A 42 6.77 7.44 -4.70
C LYS A 42 7.51 6.15 -5.01
N ALA A 43 8.84 6.18 -5.07
CA ALA A 43 9.67 5.01 -5.30
C ALA A 43 9.52 3.97 -4.19
N LYS A 44 9.51 4.39 -2.92
CA LYS A 44 9.26 3.50 -1.77
C LYS A 44 7.86 2.88 -1.81
N ALA A 45 6.84 3.67 -2.14
CA ALA A 45 5.47 3.17 -2.27
C ALA A 45 5.35 2.13 -3.39
N ALA A 46 5.89 2.42 -4.59
CA ALA A 46 5.92 1.47 -5.70
C ALA A 46 6.65 0.17 -5.31
N SER A 47 7.82 0.29 -4.69
CA SER A 47 8.60 -0.87 -4.22
C SER A 47 7.85 -1.73 -3.19
N ALA A 48 7.07 -1.10 -2.29
CA ALA A 48 6.26 -1.81 -1.32
C ALA A 48 5.11 -2.57 -1.99
N VAL A 49 4.47 -1.95 -2.98
CA VAL A 49 3.43 -2.60 -3.80
C VAL A 49 4.04 -3.76 -4.58
N ASP A 50 5.17 -3.59 -5.25
CA ASP A 50 5.79 -4.64 -6.05
C ASP A 50 6.20 -5.85 -5.22
N ARG A 51 6.73 -5.64 -4.00
CA ARG A 51 7.05 -6.75 -3.08
C ARG A 51 5.79 -7.49 -2.62
N THR A 52 4.70 -6.77 -2.41
CA THR A 52 3.46 -7.35 -1.86
C THR A 52 2.66 -8.03 -2.96
N ALA A 53 2.41 -7.33 -4.06
CA ALA A 53 1.71 -7.80 -5.25
C ALA A 53 2.50 -8.91 -5.94
N GLY A 54 3.83 -8.79 -6.06
CA GLY A 54 4.68 -9.83 -6.62
C GLY A 54 4.65 -11.12 -5.79
N ARG A 55 4.77 -11.03 -4.46
CA ARG A 55 4.65 -12.21 -3.59
C ARG A 55 3.24 -12.79 -3.60
N ALA A 56 2.21 -11.95 -3.58
CA ALA A 56 0.82 -12.40 -3.67
C ALA A 56 0.57 -13.14 -4.99
N TYR A 57 1.02 -12.58 -6.11
CA TYR A 57 0.88 -13.19 -7.43
C TYR A 57 1.57 -14.55 -7.52
N VAL A 58 2.84 -14.64 -7.11
CA VAL A 58 3.59 -15.91 -7.14
C VAL A 58 2.98 -16.95 -6.21
N SER A 59 2.52 -16.54 -5.03
CA SER A 59 1.83 -17.45 -4.10
C SER A 59 0.51 -17.97 -4.65
N ALA A 60 -0.31 -17.10 -5.26
CA ALA A 60 -1.56 -17.47 -5.90
C ALA A 60 -1.31 -18.44 -7.07
N ASN A 61 -0.32 -18.14 -7.92
CA ASN A 61 -0.01 -18.99 -9.06
C ASN A 61 0.54 -20.36 -8.63
N ARG A 62 1.30 -20.43 -7.53
CA ARG A 62 1.72 -21.71 -6.93
C ARG A 62 0.52 -22.54 -6.45
N VAL A 63 -0.45 -21.92 -5.79
CA VAL A 63 -1.66 -22.61 -5.33
C VAL A 63 -2.48 -23.09 -6.53
N VAL A 64 -2.68 -22.24 -7.53
CA VAL A 64 -3.41 -22.60 -8.76
C VAL A 64 -2.70 -23.73 -9.51
N ALA A 65 -1.37 -23.69 -9.62
CA ALA A 65 -0.59 -24.76 -10.24
C ALA A 65 -0.71 -26.08 -9.46
N GLY A 66 -0.67 -26.04 -8.12
CA GLY A 66 -0.87 -27.22 -7.27
C GLY A 66 -2.26 -27.84 -7.41
N VAL A 67 -3.31 -27.01 -7.50
CA VAL A 67 -4.69 -27.48 -7.72
C VAL A 67 -4.85 -28.02 -9.14
N ARG A 68 -4.30 -27.34 -10.15
CA ARG A 68 -4.32 -27.83 -11.54
C ARG A 68 -3.64 -29.20 -11.67
N GLY A 69 -2.52 -29.44 -10.99
CA GLY A 69 -1.86 -30.74 -10.96
C GLY A 69 -2.72 -31.88 -10.39
N GLN A 70 -3.74 -31.58 -9.57
CA GLN A 70 -4.68 -32.60 -9.06
C GLN A 70 -5.92 -32.80 -9.94
N LEU A 71 -6.28 -31.80 -10.75
CA LEU A 71 -7.48 -31.79 -11.58
C LEU A 71 -7.20 -32.18 -13.05
N VAL A 72 -5.94 -32.10 -13.49
CA VAL A 72 -5.47 -32.40 -14.84
C VAL A 72 -4.59 -33.67 -14.80
N SER A 73 -4.62 -34.53 -15.83
CA SER A 73 -3.70 -35.69 -15.94
C SER A 73 -2.27 -35.27 -16.31
N GLU A 74 -1.31 -36.18 -16.20
CA GLU A 74 0.10 -35.98 -16.61
C GLU A 74 0.22 -35.56 -18.09
N GLU A 75 -0.75 -35.92 -18.94
CA GLU A 75 -0.81 -35.56 -20.37
C GLU A 75 -1.57 -34.25 -20.65
N GLY A 76 -2.01 -33.52 -19.61
CA GLY A 76 -2.73 -32.26 -19.76
C GLY A 76 -4.24 -32.40 -19.99
N GLN A 77 -4.81 -33.62 -19.92
CA GLN A 77 -6.24 -33.82 -20.15
C GLN A 77 -7.07 -33.56 -18.88
N PRO A 78 -8.14 -32.74 -18.96
CA PRO A 78 -9.02 -32.48 -17.83
C PRO A 78 -9.73 -33.77 -17.39
N ARG A 79 -9.55 -34.18 -16.13
CA ARG A 79 -10.23 -35.36 -15.57
C ARG A 79 -11.70 -35.03 -15.32
N MET A 80 -12.55 -35.23 -16.32
CA MET A 80 -13.97 -34.86 -16.29
C MET A 80 -14.75 -35.48 -15.12
N GLU A 81 -14.39 -36.70 -14.70
CA GLU A 81 -14.92 -37.36 -13.49
C GLU A 81 -14.74 -36.53 -12.21
N ARG A 82 -13.66 -35.74 -12.11
CA ARG A 82 -13.35 -34.93 -10.93
C ARG A 82 -13.69 -33.45 -11.11
N ILE A 83 -13.62 -32.94 -12.35
CA ILE A 83 -13.84 -31.52 -12.63
C ILE A 83 -15.32 -31.13 -12.51
N VAL A 84 -16.24 -31.96 -13.00
CA VAL A 84 -17.68 -31.66 -12.96
C VAL A 84 -18.19 -31.43 -11.53
N PRO A 85 -17.97 -32.35 -10.56
CA PRO A 85 -18.45 -32.14 -9.18
C PRO A 85 -17.75 -30.95 -8.50
N VAL A 86 -16.46 -30.74 -8.74
CA VAL A 86 -15.71 -29.61 -8.18
C VAL A 86 -16.20 -28.27 -8.74
N ALA A 87 -16.42 -28.18 -10.06
CA ALA A 87 -16.91 -26.98 -10.72
C ALA A 87 -18.30 -26.59 -10.23
N LEU A 88 -19.21 -27.56 -10.05
CA LEU A 88 -20.54 -27.31 -9.50
C LEU A 88 -20.47 -26.82 -8.04
N ALA A 89 -19.63 -27.43 -7.20
CA ALA A 89 -19.46 -27.00 -5.82
C ALA A 89 -18.92 -25.56 -5.73
N VAL A 90 -17.91 -25.23 -6.54
CA VAL A 90 -17.34 -23.87 -6.60
C VAL A 90 -18.39 -22.86 -7.08
N ALA A 91 -19.12 -23.17 -8.15
CA ALA A 91 -20.18 -22.31 -8.66
C ALA A 91 -21.28 -22.06 -7.62
N GLY A 92 -21.69 -23.09 -6.87
CA GLY A 92 -22.65 -22.97 -5.77
C GLY A 92 -22.16 -22.05 -4.65
N LEU A 93 -20.91 -22.22 -4.20
CA LEU A 93 -20.31 -21.36 -3.17
C LEU A 93 -20.19 -19.91 -3.62
N VAL A 94 -19.75 -19.66 -4.86
CA VAL A 94 -19.65 -18.30 -5.43
C VAL A 94 -21.03 -17.66 -5.53
N GLY A 95 -22.04 -18.41 -6.00
CA GLY A 95 -23.43 -17.95 -6.04
C GLY A 95 -23.94 -17.55 -4.65
N LEU A 96 -23.73 -18.39 -3.65
CA LEU A 96 -24.11 -18.11 -2.27
C LEU A 96 -23.40 -16.87 -1.71
N PHE A 97 -22.09 -16.75 -1.98
CA PHE A 97 -21.29 -15.62 -1.51
C PHE A 97 -21.75 -14.29 -2.15
N ALA A 98 -22.04 -14.30 -3.46
CA ALA A 98 -22.58 -13.15 -4.16
C ALA A 98 -23.97 -12.74 -3.63
N LEU A 99 -24.83 -13.71 -3.33
CA LEU A 99 -26.15 -13.47 -2.73
C LEU A 99 -26.04 -12.92 -1.30
N SER A 100 -25.12 -13.43 -0.48
CA SER A 100 -24.85 -12.93 0.88
C SER A 100 -24.26 -11.51 0.87
N ALA A 101 -23.32 -11.23 -0.05
CA ALA A 101 -22.78 -9.88 -0.25
C ALA A 101 -23.85 -8.88 -0.71
N ARG A 102 -24.90 -9.36 -1.38
CA ARG A 102 -26.07 -8.54 -1.75
C ARG A 102 -27.02 -8.31 -0.58
N SER A 103 -27.31 -9.34 0.22
CA SER A 103 -28.24 -9.24 1.36
C SER A 103 -27.70 -8.35 2.49
N SER A 104 -26.39 -8.36 2.72
CA SER A 104 -25.73 -7.48 3.70
C SER A 104 -25.81 -5.99 3.34
N ARG A 105 -25.96 -5.64 2.05
CA ARG A 105 -26.27 -4.26 1.64
C ARG A 105 -27.70 -3.85 1.99
N SER A 106 -28.65 -4.77 1.85
CA SER A 106 -30.06 -4.54 2.22
C SER A 106 -30.25 -4.42 3.74
N ALA A 107 -29.47 -5.15 4.55
CA ALA A 107 -29.53 -5.05 6.01
C ALA A 107 -29.07 -3.67 6.53
N LYS A 108 -28.09 -3.03 5.88
CA LYS A 108 -27.66 -1.65 6.22
C LYS A 108 -28.74 -0.61 5.95
N ALA A 109 -29.58 -0.80 4.93
CA ALA A 109 -30.69 0.11 4.62
C ALA A 109 -31.82 0.06 5.68
N SER A 110 -32.06 -1.09 6.30
CA SER A 110 -33.10 -1.25 7.34
C SER A 110 -32.72 -0.61 8.69
N CYS A 111 -31.43 -0.58 9.05
CA CYS A 111 -30.98 0.02 10.31
C CYS A 111 -31.08 1.56 10.28
N SER A 112 -30.88 2.18 9.12
CA SER A 112 -31.06 3.62 8.90
C SER A 112 -32.51 4.09 9.15
N SER A 113 -33.52 3.32 8.75
CA SER A 113 -34.94 3.71 8.88
C SER A 113 -35.52 3.47 10.27
N ARG A 114 -35.00 2.53 11.06
CA ARG A 114 -35.39 2.34 12.47
C ARG A 114 -34.79 3.39 13.40
N CYS A 115 -33.59 3.89 13.11
CA CYS A 115 -32.97 4.96 13.92
C CYS A 115 -33.65 6.33 13.71
N SER A 116 -34.18 6.62 12.51
CA SER A 116 -34.91 7.88 12.27
C SER A 116 -36.32 7.89 12.90
N LYS A 117 -36.96 6.74 13.05
CA LYS A 117 -38.32 6.63 13.60
C LYS A 117 -38.39 6.62 15.14
N ARG A 118 -37.25 6.48 15.82
CA ARG A 118 -37.14 6.54 17.30
C ARG A 118 -36.75 7.92 17.84
N ARG A 119 -36.62 8.92 16.95
CA ARG A 119 -36.26 10.33 17.27
C ARG A 119 -37.40 11.33 16.97
N ARG A 120 -38.62 10.87 16.72
CA ARG A 120 -39.82 11.71 16.67
C ARG A 120 -40.78 11.29 17.77
#